data_AF-A0A316XCY1-F1
#
_entry.id   AF-A0A316XCY1-F1
#
_cell.length_a   1.000
_cell.length_b   1.000
_cell.length_c   1.000
_cell.angle_alpha   90.00
_cell.angle_beta   90.00
_cell.angle_gamma   90.00
#
_symmetry.space_group_name_H-M   'P 1'
#
loop_
_entity.id
_entity.type
_entity.pdbx_description
1 polymer ?
#
loop_
_entity_poly.entity_id
_entity_poly.type
_entity_poly.pdbx_seq_one_letter_code
_entity_poly.pdbx_strand_id
1 'polypeptide(L)'
;MKKLILGMAIVASAFVFGQKGDVNAQLQAANKAAMDAYNAKNYAAAAPKFVEIYDLLKANGQDNKMYMYYAGLSHALANNSDASIKIYTDLVNSGFTGVETTYTAKEKKSGQVVNLDKATWDLMKKNSEYSDFKTEQTPSIEHELYETLSSLLLNAKKPNEALVIIEKGLVKFPNNAKLKEAQTTAYLQSGNTDKFISGLKEQLAKNPNDATNWYNLGVMQSKTPATTNDALDSFKKAIELKPDFAEAYQNLVYTTIGDDGKVVADINALRKDKPDEASKLIDARRERFAKALPFAEGWYKVAPKSIDAVTTLKEIYVVTKNNEKVKEMKAKEAELSAAAK
;
A
#
# COMPACT_ATOMS: atom_id res chain seq x y z
N MET A 1 9.86 -1.98 7.32
CA MET A 1 10.42 -3.10 8.10
C MET A 1 11.22 -2.67 9.34
N LYS A 2 12.18 -1.73 9.29
CA LYS A 2 12.92 -1.30 10.50
C LYS A 2 12.06 -0.67 11.63
N LYS A 3 10.91 -0.06 11.31
CA LYS A 3 10.00 0.52 12.32
C LYS A 3 9.16 -0.52 13.10
N LEU A 4 8.91 -1.71 12.54
CA LEU A 4 8.10 -2.75 13.20
C LEU A 4 8.85 -3.46 14.34
N ILE A 5 10.18 -3.55 14.24
CA ILE A 5 11.01 -4.23 15.25
C ILE A 5 11.03 -3.44 16.57
N LEU A 6 10.83 -2.11 16.50
CA LEU A 6 10.88 -1.24 17.68
C LEU A 6 9.66 -1.44 18.62
N GLY A 7 8.51 -1.88 18.10
CA GLY A 7 7.30 -2.15 18.89
C GLY A 7 7.31 -3.51 19.61
N MET A 8 8.20 -4.43 19.24
CA MET A 8 8.33 -5.74 19.91
C MET A 8 9.29 -5.72 21.11
N ALA A 9 10.04 -4.64 21.31
CA ALA A 9 11.09 -4.56 22.34
C ALA A 9 10.58 -4.25 23.76
N ILE A 10 9.27 -4.01 23.96
CA ILE A 10 8.72 -3.52 25.23
C ILE A 10 7.72 -4.49 25.87
N VAL A 11 8.09 -5.77 26.06
CA VAL A 11 7.36 -6.64 27.02
C VAL A 11 8.31 -7.56 27.81
N ALA A 12 9.61 -7.27 27.82
CA ALA A 12 10.57 -8.05 28.63
C ALA A 12 10.66 -7.54 30.09
N SER A 13 10.26 -6.30 30.38
CA SER A 13 10.53 -5.64 31.67
C SER A 13 9.35 -5.55 32.64
N ALA A 14 8.18 -6.10 32.31
CA ALA A 14 6.95 -5.94 33.08
C ALA A 14 6.53 -7.23 33.81
N PHE A 15 7.33 -7.74 34.75
CA PHE A 15 6.97 -8.92 35.54
C PHE A 15 6.96 -8.61 37.03
N VAL A 16 5.80 -8.15 37.50
CA VAL A 16 5.52 -7.93 38.92
C VAL A 16 5.24 -9.28 39.61
N PHE A 17 5.86 -9.43 40.77
CA PHE A 17 5.62 -10.45 41.78
C PHE A 17 4.12 -10.71 42.00
N GLY A 18 3.65 -11.92 41.67
CA GLY A 18 2.27 -12.33 41.97
C GLY A 18 1.68 -13.44 41.07
N GLN A 19 2.30 -13.75 39.93
CA GLN A 19 1.84 -14.85 39.07
C GLN A 19 2.31 -16.22 39.60
N LYS A 20 1.48 -17.26 39.39
CA LYS A 20 1.91 -18.67 39.57
C LYS A 20 3.13 -18.90 38.68
N GLY A 21 4.25 -19.34 39.25
CA GLY A 21 5.56 -19.38 38.57
C GLY A 21 5.60 -20.07 37.21
N ASP A 22 4.68 -21.00 36.95
CA ASP A 22 4.57 -21.75 35.69
C ASP A 22 4.10 -20.86 34.50
N VAL A 23 3.14 -19.95 34.71
CA VAL A 23 2.56 -19.15 33.63
C VAL A 23 3.53 -18.11 33.08
N ASN A 24 4.36 -17.53 33.95
CA ASN A 24 5.40 -16.58 33.54
C ASN A 24 6.49 -17.26 32.69
N ALA A 25 6.90 -18.48 33.07
CA ALA A 25 7.88 -19.26 32.29
C ALA A 25 7.33 -19.64 30.90
N GLN A 26 6.05 -20.04 30.84
CA GLN A 26 5.37 -20.34 29.56
C GLN A 26 5.31 -19.11 28.65
N LEU A 27 4.95 -17.95 29.19
CA LEU A 27 4.87 -16.72 28.43
C LEU A 27 6.25 -16.30 27.88
N GLN A 28 7.31 -16.40 28.68
CA GLN A 28 8.68 -16.09 28.24
C GLN A 28 9.14 -17.05 27.13
N ALA A 29 8.88 -18.35 27.28
CA ALA A 29 9.22 -19.35 26.28
C ALA A 29 8.45 -19.12 24.97
N ALA A 30 7.15 -18.84 25.04
CA ALA A 30 6.32 -18.54 23.87
C ALA A 30 6.78 -17.26 23.17
N ASN A 31 7.10 -16.20 23.92
CA ASN A 31 7.61 -14.94 23.37
C ASN A 31 8.95 -15.13 22.66
N LYS A 32 9.90 -15.84 23.29
CA LYS A 32 11.17 -16.16 22.65
C LYS A 32 10.97 -16.96 21.36
N ALA A 33 10.14 -18.00 21.39
CA ALA A 33 9.86 -18.82 20.22
C ALA A 33 9.21 -18.01 19.07
N ALA A 34 8.24 -17.14 19.39
CA ALA A 34 7.60 -16.26 18.42
C ALA A 34 8.62 -15.33 17.74
N MET A 35 9.46 -14.67 18.54
CA MET A 35 10.45 -13.72 18.06
C MET A 35 11.56 -14.38 17.24
N ASP A 36 12.09 -15.51 17.70
CA ASP A 36 13.10 -16.28 16.97
C ASP A 36 12.56 -16.72 15.60
N ALA A 37 11.34 -17.27 15.57
CA ALA A 37 10.68 -17.68 14.34
C ALA A 37 10.41 -16.50 13.39
N TYR A 38 9.91 -15.38 13.92
CA TYR A 38 9.62 -14.18 13.13
C TYR A 38 10.90 -13.57 12.52
N ASN A 39 11.97 -13.47 13.32
CA ASN A 39 13.27 -12.96 12.86
C ASN A 39 13.92 -13.89 11.82
N ALA A 40 13.70 -15.20 11.95
CA ALA A 40 14.11 -16.19 10.95
C ALA A 40 13.20 -16.20 9.70
N LYS A 41 12.19 -15.30 9.62
CA LYS A 41 11.15 -15.25 8.58
C LYS A 41 10.32 -16.54 8.48
N ASN A 42 10.34 -17.37 9.52
CA ASN A 42 9.47 -18.53 9.64
C ASN A 42 8.11 -18.10 10.22
N TYR A 43 7.35 -17.36 9.41
CA TYR A 43 6.09 -16.76 9.85
C TYR A 43 5.00 -17.80 10.16
N ALA A 44 5.05 -18.96 9.49
CA ALA A 44 4.15 -20.08 9.78
C ALA A 44 4.32 -20.62 11.21
N ALA A 45 5.56 -20.63 11.74
CA ALA A 45 5.83 -20.99 13.13
C ALA A 45 5.59 -19.84 14.11
N ALA A 46 5.84 -18.58 13.69
CA ALA A 46 5.66 -17.41 14.55
C ALA A 46 4.17 -17.12 14.86
N ALA A 47 3.31 -17.22 13.85
CA ALA A 47 1.89 -16.87 13.96
C ALA A 47 1.15 -17.55 15.13
N PRO A 48 1.16 -18.89 15.28
CA PRO A 48 0.47 -19.55 16.39
C PRO A 48 1.10 -19.20 17.75
N LYS A 49 2.40 -18.88 17.81
CA LYS A 49 3.05 -18.45 19.05
C LYS A 49 2.59 -17.08 19.51
N PHE A 50 2.30 -16.16 18.60
CA PHE A 50 1.69 -14.89 18.97
C PHE A 50 0.25 -15.05 19.49
N VAL A 51 -0.54 -15.98 18.93
CA VAL A 51 -1.87 -16.33 19.46
C VAL A 51 -1.74 -16.92 20.87
N GLU A 52 -0.83 -17.87 21.08
CA GLU A 52 -0.55 -18.48 22.39
C GLU A 52 -0.22 -17.43 23.46
N ILE A 53 0.63 -16.46 23.11
CA ILE A 53 0.97 -15.35 24.02
C ILE A 53 -0.26 -14.52 24.39
N TYR A 54 -1.10 -14.16 23.41
CA TYR A 54 -2.33 -13.43 23.67
C TYR A 54 -3.28 -14.21 24.59
N ASP A 55 -3.48 -15.50 24.34
CA ASP A 55 -4.38 -16.33 25.14
C ASP A 55 -3.88 -16.49 26.58
N LEU A 56 -2.57 -16.69 26.78
CA LEU A 56 -1.95 -16.73 28.10
C LEU A 56 -2.13 -15.40 28.86
N LEU A 57 -1.90 -14.26 28.20
CA LEU A 57 -2.10 -12.94 28.80
C LEU A 57 -3.58 -12.72 29.16
N LYS A 58 -4.48 -13.05 28.24
CA LYS A 58 -5.92 -12.89 28.43
C LYS A 58 -6.46 -13.73 29.57
N ALA A 59 -5.97 -14.96 29.73
CA ALA A 59 -6.31 -15.84 30.85
C ALA A 59 -5.93 -15.23 32.21
N ASN A 60 -4.96 -14.30 32.24
CA ASN A 60 -4.54 -13.55 33.43
C ASN A 60 -5.14 -12.13 33.49
N GLY A 61 -6.16 -11.84 32.69
CA GLY A 61 -6.84 -10.53 32.68
C GLY A 61 -6.11 -9.45 31.89
N GLN A 62 -5.09 -9.77 31.09
CA GLN A 62 -4.36 -8.84 30.24
C GLN A 62 -4.78 -8.98 28.77
N ASP A 63 -5.57 -8.04 28.25
CA ASP A 63 -6.09 -8.07 26.88
C ASP A 63 -5.16 -7.35 25.89
N ASN A 64 -3.90 -7.81 25.76
CA ASN A 64 -2.93 -7.19 24.85
C ASN A 64 -3.11 -7.67 23.40
N LYS A 65 -4.01 -7.02 22.68
CA LYS A 65 -4.32 -7.31 21.27
C LYS A 65 -3.19 -7.01 20.27
N MET A 66 -2.08 -6.37 20.67
CA MET A 66 -0.91 -6.23 19.79
C MET A 66 -0.36 -7.59 19.35
N TYR A 67 -0.44 -8.60 20.22
CA TYR A 67 -0.06 -9.97 19.85
C TYR A 67 -0.97 -10.57 18.77
N MET A 68 -2.27 -10.28 18.81
CA MET A 68 -3.18 -10.65 17.73
C MET A 68 -2.85 -9.92 16.42
N TYR A 69 -2.46 -8.64 16.47
CA TYR A 69 -1.96 -7.94 15.27
C TYR A 69 -0.74 -8.65 14.66
N TYR A 70 0.25 -9.05 15.47
CA TYR A 70 1.43 -9.78 14.97
C TYR A 70 1.11 -11.19 14.51
N ALA A 71 0.15 -11.88 15.14
CA ALA A 71 -0.36 -13.15 14.66
C ALA A 71 -0.99 -13.02 13.27
N GLY A 72 -1.88 -12.02 13.09
CA GLY A 72 -2.52 -11.72 11.81
C GLY A 72 -1.50 -11.40 10.71
N LEU A 73 -0.52 -10.55 11.01
CA LEU A 73 0.57 -10.23 10.10
C LEU A 73 1.40 -11.46 9.73
N SER A 74 1.76 -12.29 10.71
CA SER A 74 2.54 -13.51 10.48
C SER A 74 1.76 -14.51 9.63
N HIS A 75 0.45 -14.65 9.84
CA HIS A 75 -0.41 -15.45 8.97
C HIS A 75 -0.42 -14.93 7.53
N ALA A 76 -0.54 -13.60 7.33
CA ALA A 76 -0.47 -13.01 5.99
C ALA A 76 0.86 -13.30 5.30
N LEU A 77 1.99 -13.11 6.00
CA LEU A 77 3.33 -13.37 5.49
C LEU A 77 3.61 -14.86 5.25
N ALA A 78 2.87 -15.75 5.91
CA ALA A 78 2.88 -17.19 5.68
C ALA A 78 1.90 -17.66 4.58
N ASN A 79 1.27 -16.73 3.84
CA ASN A 79 0.22 -16.99 2.86
C ASN A 79 -1.04 -17.70 3.43
N ASN A 80 -1.26 -17.61 4.74
CA ASN A 80 -2.48 -18.09 5.39
C ASN A 80 -3.50 -16.95 5.49
N SER A 81 -4.07 -16.59 4.34
CA SER A 81 -4.96 -15.45 4.21
C SER A 81 -6.23 -15.56 5.04
N ASP A 82 -6.83 -16.75 5.17
CA ASP A 82 -8.08 -16.93 5.91
C ASP A 82 -7.92 -16.64 7.41
N ALA A 83 -6.86 -17.18 8.03
CA ALA A 83 -6.56 -16.91 9.43
C ALA A 83 -6.25 -15.42 9.65
N SER A 84 -5.50 -14.81 8.73
CA SER A 84 -5.16 -13.39 8.80
C SER A 84 -6.40 -12.50 8.69
N ILE A 85 -7.27 -12.75 7.70
CA ILE A 85 -8.53 -12.01 7.48
C ILE A 85 -9.40 -12.07 8.73
N LYS A 86 -9.55 -13.25 9.33
CA LYS A 86 -10.33 -13.43 10.55
C LYS A 86 -9.78 -12.56 11.68
N ILE A 87 -8.47 -12.65 11.95
CA ILE A 87 -7.81 -11.89 13.01
C ILE A 87 -7.96 -10.38 12.81
N TYR A 88 -7.65 -9.88 11.61
CA TYR A 88 -7.78 -8.44 11.34
C TYR A 88 -9.23 -7.96 11.38
N THR A 89 -10.19 -8.79 10.98
CA THR A 89 -11.63 -8.49 11.12
C THR A 89 -12.01 -8.34 12.60
N ASP A 90 -11.57 -9.26 13.46
CA ASP A 90 -11.82 -9.21 14.89
C ASP A 90 -11.18 -7.97 15.53
N LEU A 91 -9.94 -7.63 15.13
CA LEU A 91 -9.26 -6.41 15.59
C LEU A 91 -10.03 -5.14 15.20
N VAL A 92 -10.43 -5.01 13.94
CA VAL A 92 -11.21 -3.86 13.45
C VAL A 92 -12.55 -3.76 14.18
N ASN A 93 -13.26 -4.88 14.36
CA ASN A 93 -14.55 -4.90 15.04
C ASN A 93 -14.43 -4.59 16.55
N SER A 94 -13.29 -4.90 17.16
CA SER A 94 -13.02 -4.59 18.57
C SER A 94 -12.66 -3.12 18.84
N GLY A 95 -12.48 -2.30 17.80
CA GLY A 95 -12.01 -0.92 17.93
C GLY A 95 -10.54 -0.83 18.34
N PHE A 96 -9.75 -1.87 18.08
CA PHE A 96 -8.33 -1.88 18.39
C PHE A 96 -7.58 -0.82 17.59
N THR A 97 -6.83 0.05 18.27
CA THR A 97 -6.06 1.13 17.65
C THR A 97 -4.55 0.90 17.69
N GLY A 98 -4.11 -0.10 18.46
CA GLY A 98 -2.71 -0.37 18.83
C GLY A 98 -1.99 0.77 19.54
N VAL A 99 -2.72 1.76 20.06
CA VAL A 99 -2.14 2.78 20.94
C VAL A 99 -1.81 2.13 22.27
N GLU A 100 -0.53 2.19 22.63
CA GLU A 100 0.00 1.77 23.92
C GLU A 100 0.43 3.00 24.70
N THR A 101 0.29 2.95 26.02
CA THR A 101 0.85 3.98 26.90
C THR A 101 2.17 3.48 27.46
N THR A 102 3.26 4.17 27.14
CA THR A 102 4.58 3.93 27.72
C THR A 102 4.75 4.80 28.96
N TYR A 103 5.21 4.21 30.04
CA TYR A 103 5.47 4.91 31.30
C TYR A 103 6.98 5.06 31.47
N THR A 104 7.46 6.29 31.64
CA THR A 104 8.89 6.57 31.80
C THR A 104 9.19 7.25 33.13
N ALA A 105 10.40 7.01 33.63
CA ALA A 105 10.96 7.72 34.78
C ALA A 105 12.45 7.97 34.55
N LYS A 106 12.98 9.05 35.11
CA LYS A 106 14.41 9.37 35.12
C LYS A 106 15.05 8.95 36.44
N GLU A 107 16.04 8.07 36.35
CA GLU A 107 16.92 7.74 37.47
C GLU A 107 17.78 8.95 37.82
N LYS A 108 17.79 9.39 39.08
CA LYS A 108 18.56 10.57 39.50
C LYS A 108 20.07 10.33 39.48
N LYS A 109 20.50 9.11 39.79
CA LYS A 109 21.92 8.77 39.90
C LYS A 109 22.61 8.68 38.54
N SER A 110 21.98 8.01 37.58
CA SER A 110 22.52 7.81 36.22
C SER A 110 22.09 8.91 35.25
N GLY A 111 20.97 9.60 35.53
CA GLY A 111 20.31 10.50 34.60
C GLY A 111 19.57 9.79 33.47
N GLN A 112 19.52 8.45 33.46
CA GLN A 112 18.90 7.66 32.40
C GLN A 112 17.38 7.69 32.52
N VAL A 113 16.69 7.79 31.36
CA VAL A 113 15.25 7.58 31.27
C VAL A 113 14.99 6.10 31.02
N VAL A 114 14.20 5.48 31.89
CA VAL A 114 13.83 4.06 31.83
C VAL A 114 12.36 3.92 31.47
N ASN A 115 12.03 2.90 30.67
CA ASN A 115 10.66 2.48 30.39
C ASN A 115 10.21 1.47 31.46
N LEU A 116 9.05 1.71 32.05
CA LEU A 116 8.47 0.92 33.14
C LEU A 116 7.07 0.45 32.74
N ASP A 117 6.62 -0.67 33.31
CA ASP A 117 5.20 -0.99 33.32
C ASP A 117 4.46 -0.10 34.33
N LYS A 118 3.14 -0.01 34.22
CA LYS A 118 2.32 0.86 35.07
C LYS A 118 2.50 0.59 36.56
N ALA A 119 2.55 -0.69 36.97
CA ALA A 119 2.63 -1.05 38.38
C ALA A 119 4.01 -0.69 38.95
N THR A 120 5.09 -0.98 38.22
CA THR A 120 6.44 -0.56 38.60
C THR A 120 6.56 0.96 38.59
N TRP A 121 5.99 1.65 37.60
CA TRP A 121 5.99 3.10 37.54
C TRP A 121 5.28 3.75 38.73
N ASP A 122 4.10 3.23 39.13
CA ASP A 122 3.37 3.69 40.30
C ASP A 122 4.12 3.39 41.62
N LEU A 123 4.86 2.29 41.69
CA LEU A 123 5.75 1.97 42.82
C LEU A 123 6.94 2.95 42.89
N MET A 124 7.60 3.20 41.74
CA MET A 124 8.80 4.04 41.67
C MET A 124 8.52 5.50 42.02
N LYS A 125 7.28 6.00 41.88
CA LYS A 125 6.89 7.34 42.36
C LYS A 125 7.14 7.56 43.85
N LYS A 126 7.13 6.50 44.65
CA LYS A 126 7.40 6.54 46.09
C LYS A 126 8.90 6.44 46.39
N ASN A 127 9.72 6.07 45.40
CA ASN A 127 11.16 5.96 45.51
C ASN A 127 11.82 7.32 45.21
N SER A 128 12.58 7.85 46.17
CA SER A 128 13.28 9.13 46.05
C SER A 128 14.42 9.12 45.01
N GLU A 129 14.85 7.95 44.54
CA GLU A 129 15.89 7.79 43.52
C GLU A 129 15.41 8.07 42.08
N TYR A 130 14.09 8.15 41.87
CA TYR A 130 13.49 8.40 40.57
C TYR A 130 12.80 9.77 40.52
N SER A 131 12.69 10.33 39.32
CA SER A 131 12.08 11.64 39.04
C SER A 131 11.54 11.70 37.61
N ASP A 132 10.96 12.83 37.21
CA ASP A 132 10.53 13.08 35.83
C ASP A 132 9.62 11.98 35.25
N PHE A 133 8.60 11.60 36.01
CA PHE A 133 7.64 10.57 35.62
C PHE A 133 6.74 11.07 34.49
N LYS A 134 6.80 10.42 33.33
CA LYS A 134 5.98 10.78 32.16
C LYS A 134 5.24 9.59 31.61
N THR A 135 4.18 9.90 30.88
CA THR A 135 3.45 8.97 30.04
C THR A 135 3.48 9.47 28.62
N GLU A 136 3.76 8.57 27.68
CA GLU A 136 3.69 8.85 26.24
C GLU A 136 2.77 7.82 25.59
N GLN A 137 2.07 8.22 24.54
CA GLN A 137 1.22 7.32 23.75
C GLN A 137 1.92 7.00 22.44
N THR A 138 1.90 5.72 22.05
CA THR A 138 2.37 5.33 20.72
C THR A 138 1.41 5.85 19.65
N PRO A 139 1.90 6.14 18.43
CA PRO A 139 1.03 6.43 17.30
C PRO A 139 0.08 5.26 17.04
N SER A 140 -1.16 5.57 16.66
CA SER A 140 -2.12 4.54 16.29
C SER A 140 -1.74 3.84 14.99
N ILE A 141 -1.88 2.51 15.00
CA ILE A 141 -1.78 1.64 13.81
C ILE A 141 -3.15 1.32 13.21
N GLU A 142 -4.21 1.99 13.65
CA GLU A 142 -5.59 1.68 13.24
C GLU A 142 -5.77 1.77 11.72
N HIS A 143 -5.15 2.78 11.09
CA HIS A 143 -5.15 2.92 9.63
C HIS A 143 -4.54 1.68 8.93
N GLU A 144 -3.48 1.10 9.49
CA GLU A 144 -2.84 -0.12 8.94
C GLU A 144 -3.76 -1.33 9.01
N LEU A 145 -4.66 -1.40 10.00
CA LEU A 145 -5.64 -2.49 10.10
C LEU A 145 -6.60 -2.46 8.92
N TYR A 146 -7.14 -1.28 8.61
CA TYR A 146 -8.03 -1.10 7.47
C TYR A 146 -7.29 -1.37 6.15
N GLU A 147 -6.06 -0.85 6.00
CA GLU A 147 -5.24 -1.10 4.80
C GLU A 147 -4.98 -2.59 4.59
N THR A 148 -4.52 -3.27 5.64
CA THR A 148 -4.14 -4.69 5.58
C THR A 148 -5.34 -5.57 5.31
N LEU A 149 -6.43 -5.38 6.05
CA LEU A 149 -7.65 -6.18 5.87
C LEU A 149 -8.25 -5.98 4.47
N SER A 150 -8.29 -4.75 3.98
CA SER A 150 -8.77 -4.44 2.63
C SER A 150 -7.95 -5.16 1.56
N SER A 151 -6.62 -5.11 1.68
CA SER A 151 -5.71 -5.80 0.75
C SER A 151 -5.89 -7.31 0.80
N LEU A 152 -5.99 -7.91 1.99
CA LEU A 152 -6.22 -9.34 2.16
C LEU A 152 -7.54 -9.79 1.51
N LEU A 153 -8.62 -9.04 1.70
CA LEU A 153 -9.93 -9.33 1.11
C LEU A 153 -9.90 -9.23 -0.42
N LEU A 154 -9.23 -8.21 -0.98
CA LEU A 154 -9.07 -8.06 -2.43
C LEU A 154 -8.24 -9.20 -3.06
N ASN A 155 -7.19 -9.64 -2.37
CA ASN A 155 -6.38 -10.78 -2.81
C ASN A 155 -7.19 -12.08 -2.74
N ALA A 156 -8.05 -12.22 -1.73
CA ALA A 156 -8.99 -13.33 -1.58
C ALA A 156 -10.21 -13.26 -2.53
N LYS A 157 -10.24 -12.32 -3.49
CA LYS A 157 -11.35 -12.12 -4.44
C LYS A 157 -12.70 -11.85 -3.75
N LYS A 158 -12.66 -11.15 -2.62
CA LYS A 158 -13.82 -10.72 -1.82
C LYS A 158 -14.00 -9.20 -1.89
N PRO A 159 -14.23 -8.60 -3.07
CA PRO A 159 -14.21 -7.15 -3.23
C PRO A 159 -15.37 -6.44 -2.51
N ASN A 160 -16.54 -7.08 -2.38
CA ASN A 160 -17.66 -6.50 -1.66
C ASN A 160 -17.39 -6.43 -0.15
N GLU A 161 -16.76 -7.45 0.44
CA GLU A 161 -16.32 -7.41 1.84
C GLU A 161 -15.22 -6.34 2.03
N ALA A 162 -14.28 -6.23 1.07
CA ALA A 162 -13.26 -5.20 1.10
C ALA A 162 -13.87 -3.79 1.10
N LEU A 163 -14.87 -3.51 0.25
CA LEU A 163 -15.54 -2.21 0.19
C LEU A 163 -16.10 -1.79 1.56
N VAL A 164 -16.72 -2.70 2.30
CA VAL A 164 -17.25 -2.40 3.65
C VAL A 164 -16.12 -1.96 4.60
N ILE A 165 -14.97 -2.62 4.55
CA ILE A 165 -13.82 -2.27 5.39
C ILE A 165 -13.18 -0.96 4.94
N ILE A 166 -13.05 -0.75 3.64
CA ILE A 166 -12.51 0.46 3.04
C ILE A 166 -13.37 1.67 3.40
N GLU A 167 -14.69 1.56 3.30
CA GLU A 167 -15.63 2.63 3.68
C GLU A 167 -15.48 3.00 5.16
N LYS A 168 -15.43 2.00 6.06
CA LYS A 168 -15.16 2.24 7.49
C LYS A 168 -13.82 2.95 7.72
N GLY A 169 -12.77 2.54 7.00
CA GLY A 169 -11.45 3.14 7.09
C GLY A 169 -11.41 4.57 6.58
N LEU A 170 -12.03 4.87 5.44
CA LEU A 170 -12.07 6.20 4.83
C LEU A 170 -12.91 7.20 5.62
N VAL A 171 -13.91 6.75 6.38
CA VAL A 171 -14.62 7.63 7.33
C VAL A 171 -13.67 8.18 8.40
N LYS A 172 -12.74 7.35 8.91
CA LYS A 172 -11.75 7.75 9.92
C LYS A 172 -10.50 8.42 9.33
N PHE A 173 -10.10 7.95 8.14
CA PHE A 173 -8.87 8.36 7.46
C PHE A 173 -9.19 8.82 6.03
N PRO A 174 -9.91 9.95 5.85
CA PRO A 174 -10.42 10.39 4.55
C PRO A 174 -9.33 10.70 3.51
N ASN A 175 -8.09 10.91 3.97
CA ASN A 175 -6.93 11.19 3.13
C ASN A 175 -5.98 9.99 2.96
N ASN A 176 -6.40 8.79 3.39
CA ASN A 176 -5.57 7.59 3.24
C ASN A 176 -5.51 7.14 1.77
N ALA A 177 -4.37 7.37 1.13
CA ALA A 177 -4.16 7.07 -0.29
C ALA A 177 -4.31 5.58 -0.61
N LYS A 178 -3.79 4.69 0.25
CA LYS A 178 -3.86 3.23 0.03
C LYS A 178 -5.29 2.71 0.12
N LEU A 179 -6.11 3.26 1.02
CA LEU A 179 -7.53 2.91 1.08
C LEU A 179 -8.30 3.40 -0.15
N LYS A 180 -8.00 4.60 -0.67
CA LYS A 180 -8.58 5.10 -1.93
C LYS A 180 -8.18 4.24 -3.14
N GLU A 181 -6.93 3.78 -3.17
CA GLU A 181 -6.44 2.85 -4.19
C GLU A 181 -7.17 1.50 -4.08
N ALA A 182 -7.22 0.92 -2.87
CA ALA A 182 -7.95 -0.31 -2.61
C ALA A 182 -9.44 -0.18 -2.98
N GLN A 183 -10.06 0.98 -2.75
CA GLN A 183 -11.45 1.26 -3.16
C GLN A 183 -11.62 1.10 -4.66
N THR A 184 -10.72 1.71 -5.43
CA THR A 184 -10.71 1.63 -6.90
C THR A 184 -10.56 0.18 -7.37
N THR A 185 -9.61 -0.56 -6.78
CA THR A 185 -9.43 -1.99 -7.07
C THR A 185 -10.68 -2.81 -6.72
N ALA A 186 -11.34 -2.51 -5.60
CA ALA A 186 -12.53 -3.23 -5.15
C ALA A 186 -13.70 -3.04 -6.11
N TYR A 187 -13.98 -1.82 -6.55
CA TYR A 187 -15.03 -1.55 -7.54
C TYR A 187 -14.78 -2.22 -8.89
N LEU A 188 -13.51 -2.23 -9.33
CA LEU A 188 -13.11 -2.95 -10.55
C LEU A 188 -13.36 -4.46 -10.43
N GLN A 189 -12.97 -5.06 -9.30
CA GLN A 189 -13.16 -6.50 -9.08
C GLN A 189 -14.63 -6.88 -8.86
N SER A 190 -15.45 -5.99 -8.28
CA SER A 190 -16.86 -6.27 -8.00
C SER A 190 -17.78 -6.01 -9.20
N GLY A 191 -17.27 -5.41 -10.29
CA GLY A 191 -18.08 -4.98 -11.44
C GLY A 191 -19.00 -3.78 -11.16
N ASN A 192 -18.87 -3.13 -10.00
CA ASN A 192 -19.73 -2.01 -9.59
C ASN A 192 -19.17 -0.65 -10.09
N THR A 193 -18.60 -0.65 -11.30
CA THR A 193 -17.87 0.49 -11.88
C THR A 193 -18.78 1.70 -12.06
N ASP A 194 -20.04 1.52 -12.49
CA ASP A 194 -20.98 2.61 -12.74
C ASP A 194 -21.32 3.39 -11.46
N LYS A 195 -21.52 2.67 -10.34
CA LYS A 195 -21.77 3.27 -9.04
C LYS A 195 -20.56 4.11 -8.60
N PHE A 196 -19.35 3.60 -8.82
CA PHE A 196 -18.13 4.32 -8.46
C PHE A 196 -17.90 5.55 -9.33
N ILE A 197 -18.10 5.45 -10.64
CA ILE A 197 -18.05 6.61 -11.56
C ILE A 197 -19.03 7.69 -11.10
N SER A 198 -20.25 7.31 -10.74
CA SER A 198 -21.28 8.25 -10.27
C SER A 198 -20.84 8.94 -8.98
N GLY A 199 -20.33 8.18 -8.00
CA GLY A 199 -19.78 8.74 -6.77
C GLY A 199 -18.57 9.66 -7.00
N LEU A 200 -17.66 9.32 -7.92
CA LEU A 200 -16.53 10.18 -8.28
C LEU A 200 -17.01 11.50 -8.91
N LYS A 201 -18.00 11.44 -9.80
CA LYS A 201 -18.60 12.66 -10.39
C LYS A 201 -19.23 13.55 -9.34
N GLU A 202 -19.96 12.99 -8.36
CA GLU A 202 -20.51 13.75 -7.24
C GLU A 202 -19.43 14.39 -6.36
N GLN A 203 -18.34 13.66 -6.09
CA GLN A 203 -17.21 14.18 -5.32
C GLN A 203 -16.50 15.32 -6.08
N LEU A 204 -16.30 15.15 -7.39
CA LEU A 204 -15.70 16.17 -8.25
C LEU A 204 -16.59 17.41 -8.42
N ALA A 205 -17.92 17.24 -8.39
CA ALA A 205 -18.85 18.37 -8.36
C ALA A 205 -18.70 19.22 -7.07
N LYS A 206 -18.34 18.59 -5.95
CA LYS A 206 -18.08 19.27 -4.66
C LYS A 206 -16.66 19.82 -4.56
N ASN A 207 -15.67 19.10 -5.12
CA ASN A 207 -14.27 19.49 -5.13
C ASN A 207 -13.66 19.24 -6.52
N PRO A 208 -13.78 20.21 -7.45
CA PRO A 208 -13.29 20.05 -8.82
C PRO A 208 -11.76 20.08 -8.93
N ASN A 209 -11.04 20.38 -7.84
CA ASN A 209 -9.58 20.46 -7.81
C ASN A 209 -8.92 19.21 -7.21
N ASP A 210 -9.68 18.12 -7.01
CA ASP A 210 -9.13 16.84 -6.54
C ASP A 210 -8.51 16.05 -7.70
N ALA A 211 -7.20 16.22 -7.89
CA ALA A 211 -6.43 15.52 -8.91
C ALA A 211 -6.55 13.98 -8.83
N THR A 212 -6.64 13.43 -7.61
CA THR A 212 -6.77 11.98 -7.40
C THR A 212 -8.11 11.46 -7.87
N ASN A 213 -9.20 12.20 -7.62
CA ASN A 213 -10.52 11.81 -8.11
C ASN A 213 -10.65 11.95 -9.63
N TRP A 214 -10.05 12.98 -10.24
CA TRP A 214 -9.95 13.06 -11.70
C TRP A 214 -9.18 11.87 -12.29
N TYR A 215 -8.05 11.52 -11.68
CA TYR A 215 -7.30 10.33 -12.07
C TYR A 215 -8.14 9.06 -11.96
N ASN A 216 -8.76 8.81 -10.81
CA ASN A 216 -9.60 7.62 -10.58
C ASN A 216 -10.78 7.55 -11.56
N LEU A 217 -11.41 8.69 -11.85
CA LEU A 217 -12.48 8.76 -12.85
C LEU A 217 -11.96 8.36 -14.23
N GLY A 218 -10.78 8.86 -14.62
CA GLY A 218 -10.11 8.45 -15.84
C GLY A 218 -9.82 6.95 -15.90
N VAL A 219 -9.32 6.35 -14.80
CA VAL A 219 -9.05 4.90 -14.73
C VAL A 219 -10.34 4.08 -14.93
N MET A 220 -11.48 4.56 -14.42
CA MET A 220 -12.77 3.89 -14.61
C MET A 220 -13.30 4.05 -16.03
N GLN A 221 -13.21 5.26 -16.57
CA GLN A 221 -13.63 5.55 -17.95
C GLN A 221 -12.76 4.84 -18.99
N SER A 222 -11.48 4.57 -18.70
CA SER A 222 -10.61 3.88 -19.65
C SER A 222 -10.93 2.39 -19.81
N LYS A 223 -11.86 1.83 -19.01
CA LYS A 223 -12.23 0.41 -19.06
C LYS A 223 -13.14 0.04 -20.22
N THR A 224 -13.84 1.01 -20.81
CA THR A 224 -14.69 0.76 -21.98
C THR A 224 -14.30 1.65 -23.15
N PRO A 225 -14.32 1.14 -24.40
CA PRO A 225 -14.01 1.94 -25.58
C PRO A 225 -14.91 3.18 -25.71
N ALA A 226 -16.17 3.07 -25.30
CA ALA A 226 -17.15 4.16 -25.38
C ALA A 226 -16.75 5.41 -24.58
N THR A 227 -16.03 5.24 -23.47
CA THR A 227 -15.64 6.31 -22.55
C THR A 227 -14.15 6.67 -22.63
N THR A 228 -13.45 6.22 -23.67
CA THR A 228 -11.99 6.43 -23.81
C THR A 228 -11.62 7.91 -23.93
N ASN A 229 -12.41 8.72 -24.65
CA ASN A 229 -12.15 10.16 -24.75
C ASN A 229 -12.35 10.86 -23.40
N ASP A 230 -13.42 10.52 -22.67
CA ASP A 230 -13.65 11.06 -21.32
C ASP A 230 -12.49 10.70 -20.38
N ALA A 231 -11.93 9.49 -20.51
CA ALA A 231 -10.78 9.07 -19.73
C ALA A 231 -9.55 9.95 -19.98
N LEU A 232 -9.26 10.24 -21.26
CA LEU A 232 -8.16 11.13 -21.63
C LEU A 232 -8.36 12.53 -21.03
N ASP A 233 -9.57 13.07 -21.04
CA ASP A 233 -9.83 14.39 -20.49
C ASP A 233 -9.75 14.41 -18.96
N SER A 234 -10.23 13.37 -18.29
CA SER A 234 -10.07 13.18 -16.85
C SER A 234 -8.59 13.08 -16.45
N PHE A 235 -7.77 12.32 -17.17
CA PHE A 235 -6.34 12.25 -16.89
C PHE A 235 -5.60 13.57 -17.17
N LYS A 236 -5.97 14.28 -18.25
CA LYS A 236 -5.43 15.63 -18.52
C LYS A 236 -5.73 16.58 -17.36
N LYS A 237 -6.96 16.53 -16.82
CA LYS A 237 -7.33 17.36 -15.66
C LYS A 237 -6.52 16.98 -14.41
N ALA A 238 -6.27 15.69 -14.21
CA ALA A 238 -5.42 15.23 -13.11
C ALA A 238 -3.99 15.78 -13.19
N ILE A 239 -3.35 15.78 -14.38
CA ILE A 239 -2.00 16.35 -14.55
C ILE A 239 -1.97 17.88 -14.55
N GLU A 240 -3.06 18.55 -14.93
CA GLU A 240 -3.19 20.01 -14.80
C GLU A 240 -3.17 20.42 -13.32
N LEU A 241 -3.91 19.70 -12.49
CA LEU A 241 -4.00 19.95 -11.05
C LEU A 241 -2.77 19.46 -10.28
N LYS A 242 -2.15 18.37 -10.75
CA LYS A 242 -0.96 17.75 -10.15
C LYS A 242 0.07 17.41 -11.25
N PRO A 243 0.95 18.36 -11.62
CA PRO A 243 1.92 18.17 -12.70
C PRO A 243 2.98 17.09 -12.46
N ASP A 244 3.13 16.58 -11.25
CA ASP A 244 4.05 15.48 -10.89
C ASP A 244 3.34 14.10 -10.83
N PHE A 245 2.11 13.99 -11.32
CA PHE A 245 1.30 12.77 -11.27
C PHE A 245 1.72 11.75 -12.34
N ALA A 246 2.79 11.00 -12.07
CA ALA A 246 3.39 10.03 -12.99
C ALA A 246 2.38 9.00 -13.53
N GLU A 247 1.50 8.48 -12.68
CA GLU A 247 0.50 7.47 -13.04
C GLU A 247 -0.54 8.02 -14.03
N ALA A 248 -0.90 9.31 -13.92
CA ALA A 248 -1.81 9.96 -14.86
C ALA A 248 -1.15 10.15 -16.23
N TYR A 249 0.13 10.51 -16.28
CA TYR A 249 0.90 10.55 -17.53
C TYR A 249 1.00 9.16 -18.19
N GLN A 250 1.34 8.13 -17.41
CA GLN A 250 1.39 6.75 -17.88
C GLN A 250 0.07 6.33 -18.53
N ASN A 251 -1.06 6.59 -17.86
CA ASN A 251 -2.37 6.25 -18.39
C ASN A 251 -2.74 7.07 -19.63
N LEU A 252 -2.35 8.35 -19.72
CA LEU A 252 -2.52 9.15 -20.94
C LEU A 252 -1.77 8.52 -22.12
N VAL A 253 -0.52 8.09 -21.92
CA VAL A 253 0.29 7.46 -22.96
C VAL A 253 -0.38 6.17 -23.45
N TYR A 254 -0.70 5.24 -22.55
CA TYR A 254 -1.27 3.96 -22.94
C TYR A 254 -2.69 4.08 -23.50
N THR A 255 -3.51 4.98 -22.95
CA THR A 255 -4.85 5.23 -23.48
C THR A 255 -4.78 5.87 -24.88
N THR A 256 -3.81 6.75 -25.13
CA THR A 256 -3.60 7.36 -26.46
C THR A 256 -3.06 6.36 -27.48
N ILE A 257 -2.14 5.48 -27.08
CA ILE A 257 -1.58 4.43 -27.96
C ILE A 257 -2.62 3.35 -28.26
N GLY A 258 -3.45 2.97 -27.28
CA GLY A 258 -4.45 1.91 -27.42
C GLY A 258 -3.82 0.54 -27.70
N ASP A 259 -4.60 -0.35 -28.35
CA ASP A 259 -4.14 -1.69 -28.74
C ASP A 259 -3.26 -1.62 -29.99
N ASP A 260 -1.98 -1.29 -29.79
CA ASP A 260 -0.99 -1.24 -30.86
C ASP A 260 -0.65 -2.63 -31.41
N GLY A 261 -0.77 -3.67 -30.59
CA GLY A 261 -0.51 -5.06 -30.99
C GLY A 261 -1.42 -5.51 -32.11
N LYS A 262 -2.72 -5.22 -32.01
CA LYS A 262 -3.68 -5.47 -33.09
C LYS A 262 -3.31 -4.73 -34.38
N VAL A 263 -2.96 -3.45 -34.29
CA VAL A 263 -2.57 -2.66 -35.47
C VAL A 263 -1.31 -3.21 -36.14
N VAL A 264 -0.32 -3.64 -35.37
CA VAL A 264 0.90 -4.26 -35.91
C VAL A 264 0.60 -5.59 -36.60
N ALA A 265 -0.31 -6.41 -36.04
CA ALA A 265 -0.77 -7.64 -36.68
C ALA A 265 -1.45 -7.37 -38.03
N ASP A 266 -2.36 -6.39 -38.08
CA ASP A 266 -3.04 -5.97 -39.31
C ASP A 266 -2.03 -5.47 -40.36
N ILE A 267 -1.06 -4.65 -39.95
CA ILE A 267 0.02 -4.17 -40.83
C ILE A 267 0.79 -5.34 -41.43
N ASN A 268 1.18 -6.33 -40.62
CA ASN A 268 1.98 -7.46 -41.08
C ASN A 268 1.20 -8.36 -42.05
N ALA A 269 -0.09 -8.57 -41.81
CA ALA A 269 -0.97 -9.34 -42.71
C ALA A 269 -1.12 -8.65 -44.08
N LEU A 270 -1.20 -7.33 -44.11
CA LEU A 270 -1.39 -6.56 -45.34
C LEU A 270 -0.09 -6.28 -46.10
N ARG A 271 1.07 -6.33 -45.43
CA ARG A 271 2.35 -5.82 -45.96
C ARG A 271 2.76 -6.40 -47.32
N LYS A 272 2.46 -7.68 -47.56
CA LYS A 272 2.84 -8.37 -48.80
C LYS A 272 1.82 -8.12 -49.92
N ASP A 273 0.54 -8.36 -49.62
CA ASP A 273 -0.49 -8.44 -50.65
C ASP A 273 -1.18 -7.09 -50.91
N LYS A 274 -1.12 -6.17 -49.93
CA LYS A 274 -1.77 -4.86 -49.96
C LYS A 274 -0.91 -3.75 -49.33
N PRO A 275 0.26 -3.43 -49.93
CA PRO A 275 1.23 -2.51 -49.35
C PRO A 275 0.68 -1.10 -49.08
N ASP A 276 -0.23 -0.60 -49.92
CA ASP A 276 -0.85 0.72 -49.73
C ASP A 276 -1.77 0.76 -48.50
N GLU A 277 -2.55 -0.30 -48.26
CA GLU A 277 -3.38 -0.42 -47.07
C GLU A 277 -2.51 -0.53 -45.81
N ALA A 278 -1.41 -1.30 -45.88
CA ALA A 278 -0.44 -1.38 -44.79
C ALA A 278 0.23 -0.02 -44.50
N SER A 279 0.57 0.77 -45.53
CA SER A 279 1.17 2.10 -45.37
C SER A 279 0.23 3.06 -44.63
N LYS A 280 -1.07 3.05 -44.96
CA LYS A 280 -2.07 3.88 -44.26
C LYS A 280 -2.13 3.56 -42.77
N LEU A 281 -2.09 2.28 -42.40
CA LEU A 281 -2.06 1.87 -40.99
C LEU A 281 -0.75 2.29 -40.30
N ILE A 282 0.39 2.20 -40.99
CA ILE A 282 1.69 2.66 -40.46
C ILE A 282 1.68 4.16 -40.18
N ASP A 283 1.10 4.96 -41.07
CA ASP A 283 1.04 6.41 -40.90
C ASP A 283 0.04 6.81 -39.80
N ALA A 284 -1.14 6.16 -39.74
CA ALA A 284 -2.09 6.34 -38.64
C ALA A 284 -1.48 5.96 -37.28
N ARG A 285 -0.72 4.87 -37.24
CA ARG A 285 0.06 4.45 -36.06
C ARG A 285 1.09 5.52 -35.68
N ARG A 286 1.83 6.07 -36.65
CA ARG A 286 2.80 7.15 -36.38
C ARG A 286 2.13 8.39 -35.81
N GLU A 287 1.00 8.82 -36.38
CA GLU A 287 0.25 9.98 -35.89
C GLU A 287 -0.25 9.77 -34.45
N ARG A 288 -0.78 8.57 -34.15
CA ARG A 288 -1.23 8.22 -32.81
C ARG A 288 -0.09 8.27 -31.79
N PHE A 289 1.08 7.72 -32.12
CA PHE A 289 2.26 7.77 -31.26
C PHE A 289 2.79 9.21 -31.11
N ALA A 290 2.71 10.04 -32.14
CA ALA A 290 3.05 11.46 -32.04
C ALA A 290 2.13 12.21 -31.07
N LYS A 291 0.83 11.87 -31.00
CA LYS A 291 -0.10 12.42 -30.00
C LYS A 291 0.24 11.98 -28.57
N ALA A 292 0.80 10.79 -28.40
CA ALA A 292 1.21 10.26 -27.09
C ALA A 292 2.56 10.83 -26.61
N LEU A 293 3.41 11.30 -27.53
CA LEU A 293 4.75 11.80 -27.25
C LEU A 293 4.84 12.84 -26.12
N PRO A 294 4.07 13.95 -26.11
CA PRO A 294 4.18 14.95 -25.04
C PRO A 294 3.83 14.38 -23.66
N PHE A 295 2.94 13.40 -23.60
CA PHE A 295 2.60 12.73 -22.34
C PHE A 295 3.72 11.79 -21.89
N ALA A 296 4.40 11.11 -22.81
CA ALA A 296 5.53 10.24 -22.49
C ALA A 296 6.78 11.04 -22.06
N GLU A 297 7.03 12.19 -22.67
CA GLU A 297 8.06 13.13 -22.22
C GLU A 297 7.74 13.68 -20.83
N GLY A 298 6.47 14.03 -20.57
CA GLY A 298 5.98 14.41 -19.25
C GLY A 298 6.18 13.30 -18.22
N TRP A 299 5.83 12.06 -18.56
CA TRP A 299 6.03 10.89 -17.69
C TRP A 299 7.50 10.70 -17.32
N TYR A 300 8.39 10.71 -18.31
CA TYR A 300 9.83 10.58 -18.09
C TYR A 300 10.38 11.73 -17.22
N LYS A 301 9.91 12.96 -17.44
CA LYS A 301 10.32 14.13 -16.65
C LYS A 301 10.01 13.98 -15.16
N VAL A 302 8.82 13.46 -14.83
CA VAL A 302 8.40 13.30 -13.42
C VAL A 302 8.91 12.00 -12.79
N ALA A 303 9.23 10.99 -13.61
CA ALA A 303 9.73 9.69 -13.18
C ALA A 303 10.97 9.24 -13.97
N PRO A 304 12.11 9.95 -13.90
CA PRO A 304 13.28 9.70 -14.76
C PRO A 304 14.03 8.40 -14.45
N LYS A 305 13.69 7.75 -13.33
CA LYS A 305 14.21 6.44 -12.92
C LYS A 305 13.26 5.28 -13.23
N SER A 306 12.08 5.57 -13.78
CA SER A 306 11.14 4.53 -14.20
C SER A 306 11.64 3.89 -15.49
N ILE A 307 11.97 2.60 -15.42
CA ILE A 307 12.35 1.81 -16.60
C ILE A 307 11.19 1.80 -17.61
N ASP A 308 9.95 1.67 -17.14
CA ASP A 308 8.77 1.64 -18.01
C ASP A 308 8.57 2.95 -18.78
N ALA A 309 8.82 4.09 -18.12
CA ALA A 309 8.74 5.41 -18.76
C ALA A 309 9.81 5.56 -19.85
N VAL A 310 11.05 5.17 -19.56
CA VAL A 310 12.18 5.24 -20.51
C VAL A 310 11.94 4.30 -21.70
N THR A 311 11.53 3.06 -21.43
CA THR A 311 11.26 2.06 -22.48
C THR A 311 10.12 2.49 -23.39
N THR A 312 9.03 2.98 -22.80
CA THR A 312 7.87 3.46 -23.56
C THR A 312 8.21 4.70 -24.40
N LEU A 313 8.95 5.66 -23.82
CA LEU A 313 9.39 6.84 -24.56
C LEU A 313 10.35 6.49 -25.71
N LYS A 314 11.29 5.55 -25.49
CA LYS A 314 12.16 4.99 -26.54
C LYS A 314 11.33 4.39 -27.68
N GLU A 315 10.33 3.58 -27.38
CA GLU A 315 9.45 2.98 -28.39
C GLU A 315 8.73 4.06 -29.20
N ILE A 316 8.20 5.09 -28.53
CA ILE A 316 7.56 6.21 -29.22
C ILE A 316 8.53 6.92 -30.17
N TYR A 317 9.78 7.13 -29.76
CA TYR A 317 10.80 7.69 -30.64
C TYR A 317 11.15 6.78 -31.82
N VAL A 318 11.14 5.45 -31.66
CA VAL A 318 11.32 4.50 -32.77
C VAL A 318 10.19 4.66 -33.80
N VAL A 319 8.94 4.70 -33.34
CA VAL A 319 7.77 4.80 -34.22
C VAL A 319 7.71 6.16 -34.95
N THR A 320 8.06 7.22 -34.24
CA THR A 320 8.11 8.60 -34.77
C THR A 320 9.41 8.93 -35.51
N LYS A 321 10.32 7.96 -35.64
CA LYS A 321 11.60 8.05 -36.38
C LYS A 321 12.58 9.10 -35.82
N ASN A 322 12.57 9.34 -34.51
CA ASN A 322 13.54 10.22 -33.85
C ASN A 322 14.79 9.44 -33.38
N ASN A 323 15.70 9.13 -34.32
CA ASN A 323 16.84 8.25 -34.08
C ASN A 323 17.83 8.76 -33.03
N GLU A 324 17.99 10.08 -32.88
CA GLU A 324 18.87 10.67 -31.86
C GLU A 324 18.32 10.39 -30.46
N LYS A 325 17.03 10.65 -30.26
CA LYS A 325 16.37 10.37 -28.98
C LYS A 325 16.26 8.89 -28.67
N VAL A 326 16.15 8.02 -29.68
CA VAL A 326 16.26 6.56 -29.47
C VAL A 326 17.62 6.18 -28.87
N LYS A 327 18.73 6.75 -29.34
CA LYS A 327 20.06 6.46 -28.79
C LYS A 327 20.17 6.95 -27.34
N GLU A 328 19.65 8.15 -27.05
CA GLU A 328 19.59 8.71 -25.70
C GLU A 328 18.83 7.79 -24.73
N MET A 329 17.61 7.37 -25.10
CA MET A 329 16.79 6.53 -24.23
C MET A 329 17.37 5.12 -24.07
N LYS A 330 18.01 4.54 -25.11
CA LYS A 330 18.73 3.26 -24.98
C LYS A 330 19.87 3.32 -23.97
N ALA A 331 20.65 4.41 -23.96
CA ALA A 331 21.70 4.61 -22.97
C ALA A 331 21.13 4.70 -21.55
N LYS A 332 20.03 5.44 -21.39
CA LYS A 332 19.35 5.59 -20.10
C LYS A 332 18.77 4.29 -19.57
N GLU A 333 18.15 3.50 -20.42
CA GLU A 333 17.58 2.19 -20.06
C GLU A 333 18.66 1.21 -19.60
N ALA A 334 19.83 1.22 -20.25
CA ALA A 334 20.98 0.40 -19.86
C ALA A 334 21.55 0.82 -18.50
N GLU A 335 21.67 2.13 -18.24
CA GLU A 335 22.07 2.68 -16.94
C GLU A 335 21.13 2.22 -15.81
N LEU A 336 19.82 2.36 -16.01
CA LEU A 336 18.82 1.96 -15.01
C LEU A 336 18.81 0.44 -14.77
N SER A 337 18.95 -0.35 -15.83
CA SER A 337 19.01 -1.82 -15.73
C SER A 337 20.26 -2.30 -14.99
N ALA A 338 21.39 -1.61 -15.12
CA ALA A 338 22.61 -1.92 -14.40
C ALA A 338 22.51 -1.58 -12.91
N ALA A 339 21.83 -0.48 -12.56
CA ALA A 339 21.62 -0.08 -11.16
C ALA A 339 20.62 -0.96 -10.39
N ALA A 340 19.83 -1.78 -11.07
CA ALA A 340 18.85 -2.69 -10.47
C ALA A 340 19.41 -4.09 -10.15
N LYS A 341 20.66 -4.38 -10.52
CA LYS A 341 21.37 -5.65 -10.25
C LYS A 341 22.23 -5.54 -8.98
#